data_AF-G9ZX74-F1
#
_entry.id   AF-G9ZX74-F1
#
_cell.length_a   1.000
_cell.length_b   1.000
_cell.length_c   1.000
_cell.angle_alpha   90.00
_cell.angle_beta   90.00
_cell.angle_gamma   90.00
#
_symmetry.space_group_name_H-M   'P 1'
#
loop_
_entity.id
_entity.type
_entity.pdbx_description
1 polymer ?
#
loop_
_entity_poly.entity_id
_entity_poly.type
_entity_poly.pdbx_seq_one_letter_code
_entity_poly.pdbx_strand_id
1 'polypeptide(L)' 'GAEEAGPALAALSARLGAPRALRELGMPEEGIGTAVRLTLESTYPNPRAPDAVSLTALLRRAWAGEPPASG' A
#
# COMPACT_ATOMS: atom_id res chain seq x y z
N GLY A 1 11.56 -16.84 5.17
CA GLY A 1 10.53 -16.74 6.22
C GLY A 1 9.81 -15.39 6.27
N ALA A 2 10.20 -14.38 5.49
CA ALA A 2 9.49 -13.08 5.42
C ALA A 2 8.45 -13.02 4.29
N GLU A 3 8.45 -14.00 3.38
CA GLU A 3 7.63 -13.99 2.15
C GLU A 3 6.13 -14.26 2.41
N GLU A 4 5.79 -14.81 3.57
CA GLU A 4 4.39 -15.05 3.97
C GLU A 4 3.80 -13.94 4.85
N ALA A 5 4.61 -12.95 5.27
CA ALA A 5 4.17 -11.92 6.21
C ALA A 5 3.09 -11.00 5.60
N GLY A 6 3.22 -10.63 4.33
CA GLY A 6 2.23 -9.80 3.63
C GLY A 6 0.85 -10.48 3.51
N PRO A 7 0.78 -11.70 2.95
CA PRO A 7 -0.47 -12.47 2.85
C PRO A 7 -1.10 -12.79 4.22
N ALA A 8 -0.30 -13.18 5.21
CA ALA A 8 -0.79 -13.49 6.55
C ALA A 8 -1.37 -12.26 7.27
N LEU A 9 -0.74 -11.09 7.11
CA LEU A 9 -1.23 -9.83 7.67
C LEU A 9 -2.54 -9.39 7.00
N ALA A 10 -2.66 -9.55 5.68
CA ALA A 10 -3.90 -9.27 4.95
C ALA A 10 -5.06 -10.19 5.41
N ALA A 11 -4.77 -11.49 5.63
CA ALA A 11 -5.75 -12.43 6.16
C ALA A 11 -6.16 -12.10 7.61
N LEU A 12 -5.23 -11.64 8.44
CA LEU A 12 -5.52 -11.19 9.81
C LEU A 12 -6.39 -9.94 9.82
N SER A 13 -6.06 -8.92 9.03
CA SER A 13 -6.87 -7.69 8.90
C SER A 13 -8.30 -8.00 8.42
N ALA A 14 -8.46 -8.96 7.50
CA ALA A 14 -9.78 -9.41 7.06
C ALA A 14 -10.61 -10.05 8.19
N ARG A 15 -9.98 -10.84 9.06
CA ARG A 15 -10.65 -11.44 10.23
C ARG A 15 -11.03 -10.42 11.30
N LEU A 16 -10.30 -9.31 11.37
CA LEU A 16 -10.54 -8.21 12.32
C LEU A 16 -11.55 -7.18 11.82
N GLY A 17 -12.07 -7.33 10.60
CA GLY A 17 -12.98 -6.35 9.99
C GLY A 17 -12.30 -5.02 9.65
N ALA A 18 -10.97 -5.02 9.55
CA ALA A 18 -10.23 -3.82 9.16
C ALA A 18 -10.51 -3.49 7.68
N PRO A 19 -10.67 -2.20 7.34
CA PRO A 19 -10.90 -1.77 5.96
C PRO A 19 -9.73 -2.24 5.11
N ARG A 20 -10.05 -2.91 4.00
CA ARG A 20 -9.06 -3.55 3.12
C ARG A 20 -8.62 -2.62 2.01
N ALA A 21 -9.37 -1.54 1.80
CA ALA A 21 -9.10 -0.57 0.76
C ALA A 21 -9.03 0.85 1.32
N LEU A 22 -8.08 1.65 0.83
CA LEU A 22 -8.01 3.07 1.19
C LEU A 22 -9.30 3.82 0.81
N ARG A 23 -10.02 3.37 -0.24
CA ARG A 23 -11.35 3.93 -0.57
C ARG A 23 -12.39 3.70 0.53
N GLU A 24 -12.31 2.58 1.27
CA GLU A 24 -13.23 2.28 2.38
C GLU A 24 -12.95 3.16 3.59
N LEU A 25 -11.74 3.72 3.68
CA LEU A 25 -11.35 4.76 4.64
C LEU A 25 -11.73 6.19 4.19
N GLY A 26 -12.35 6.34 3.01
CA GLY A 26 -12.72 7.63 2.45
C GLY A 26 -11.60 8.33 1.66
N MET A 27 -10.52 7.64 1.30
CA MET A 27 -9.44 8.22 0.50
C MET A 27 -9.90 8.41 -0.97
N PRO A 28 -9.85 9.64 -1.51
CA PRO A 28 -10.12 9.88 -2.92
C PRO A 28 -8.97 9.32 -3.79
N GLU A 29 -9.30 8.84 -4.99
CA GLU A 29 -8.30 8.30 -5.93
C GLU A 29 -7.26 9.38 -6.33
N GLU A 30 -7.67 10.63 -6.48
CA GLU A 30 -6.76 11.77 -6.69
C GLU A 30 -5.75 11.97 -5.54
N GLY A 31 -6.07 11.48 -4.34
CA GLY A 31 -5.15 11.51 -3.19
C GLY A 31 -3.91 10.64 -3.38
N ILE A 32 -3.92 9.69 -4.32
CA ILE A 32 -2.79 8.80 -4.59
C ILE A 32 -1.57 9.59 -5.08
N GLY A 33 -1.76 10.54 -6.00
CA GLY A 33 -0.65 11.36 -6.51
C GLY A 33 0.02 12.20 -5.42
N THR A 34 -0.79 12.76 -4.52
CA THR A 34 -0.29 13.52 -3.36
C THR A 34 0.48 12.62 -2.39
N ALA A 35 -0.02 11.40 -2.12
CA ALA A 35 0.65 10.44 -1.24
C ALA A 35 2.01 9.99 -1.82
N VAL A 36 2.10 9.75 -3.13
CA VAL A 36 3.37 9.42 -3.80
C VAL A 36 4.37 10.55 -3.64
N ARG A 37 3.96 11.80 -3.92
CA ARG A 37 4.84 12.97 -3.80
C ARG A 37 5.37 13.14 -2.37
N LEU A 38 4.49 13.08 -1.36
CA LEU A 38 4.90 13.18 0.05
C LEU A 38 5.87 12.06 0.46
N THR A 39 5.67 10.85 -0.05
CA THR A 39 6.56 9.71 0.23
C THR A 39 7.95 9.91 -0.37
N LEU A 40 8.03 10.49 -1.57
CA LEU A 40 9.30 10.80 -2.24
C LEU A 40 10.02 11.98 -1.55
N GLU A 41 9.28 13.02 -1.15
CA GLU A 41 9.82 14.18 -0.43
C GLU A 41 10.35 13.82 0.96
N SER A 42 9.71 12.85 1.63
CA SER A 42 10.10 12.38 2.97
C SER A 42 10.69 10.98 2.93
N THR A 43 11.59 10.72 1.98
CA THR A 43 12.24 9.40 1.82
C THR A 43 13.01 9.04 3.09
N TYR A 44 12.52 8.04 3.82
CA TYR A 44 13.28 7.35 4.85
C TYR A 44 14.23 6.34 4.19
N PRO A 45 15.35 5.96 4.84
CA PRO A 45 16.27 4.97 4.30
C PRO A 45 15.60 3.60 4.20
N ASN A 46 14.96 3.35 3.05
CA ASN A 46 14.35 2.09 2.68
C ASN A 46 15.33 1.32 1.78
N PRO A 47 15.65 0.04 2.07
CA PRO A 47 16.62 -0.75 1.30
C PRO A 47 16.28 -0.89 -0.19
N ARG A 48 15.02 -0.64 -0.57
CA ARG A 48 14.59 -0.43 -1.95
C ARG A 48 14.26 1.05 -2.14
N ALA A 49 15.05 1.76 -2.94
CA ALA A 49 14.76 3.15 -3.27
C ALA A 49 13.35 3.22 -3.89
N PRO A 50 12.41 3.96 -3.30
CA PRO A 50 11.06 4.04 -3.81
C PRO A 50 11.07 4.83 -5.12
N ASP A 51 10.64 4.21 -6.22
CA ASP A 51 10.38 4.90 -7.47
C ASP A 51 8.89 5.30 -7.56
N ALA A 52 8.63 6.44 -8.21
CA ALA A 52 7.28 6.99 -8.32
C ALA A 52 6.28 6.01 -8.97
N VAL A 53 6.75 5.16 -9.90
CA VAL A 53 5.91 4.22 -10.64
C VAL A 53 5.48 3.06 -9.74
N SER A 54 6.42 2.45 -9.02
CA SER A 54 6.16 1.37 -8.06
C SER A 54 5.32 1.85 -6.89
N LEU A 55 5.57 3.05 -6.35
CA LEU A 55 4.74 3.64 -5.30
C LEU A 55 3.31 3.88 -5.78
N THR A 56 3.13 4.43 -6.99
CA THR A 56 1.80 4.66 -7.56
C THR A 56 1.04 3.34 -7.74
N ALA A 57 1.72 2.30 -8.25
CA ALA A 57 1.11 0.98 -8.43
C ALA A 57 0.76 0.33 -7.09
N LEU A 58 1.60 0.47 -6.06
CA LEU A 58 1.36 -0.02 -4.71
C LEU A 58 0.14 0.67 -4.08
N LEU A 59 0.10 2.00 -4.12
CA LEU A 59 -0.99 2.79 -3.55
C LEU A 59 -2.30 2.57 -4.29
N ARG A 60 -2.27 2.39 -5.62
CA ARG A 60 -3.47 2.00 -6.39
C ARG A 60 -4.01 0.64 -5.98
N ARG A 61 -3.15 -0.37 -5.80
CA ARG A 61 -3.58 -1.68 -5.29
C ARG A 61 -4.18 -1.58 -3.88
N ALA A 62 -3.52 -0.85 -2.99
CA ALA A 62 -4.02 -0.61 -1.64
C ALA A 62 -5.35 0.17 -1.65
N TRP A 63 -5.55 1.08 -2.60
CA TRP A 63 -6.82 1.78 -2.80
C TRP A 63 -7.92 0.87 -3.38
N ALA A 64 -7.56 -0.06 -4.26
CA ALA A 64 -8.45 -1.09 -4.78
C ALA A 64 -8.73 -2.22 -3.78
N GLY A 65 -7.96 -2.32 -2.69
CA GLY A 65 -8.02 -3.43 -1.74
C GLY A 65 -7.55 -4.74 -2.35
N GLU A 66 -6.70 -4.66 -3.38
CA GLU A 66 -6.03 -5.81 -3.95
C GLU A 66 -4.95 -6.33 -2.98
N PRO A 67 -4.78 -7.65 -2.87
CA PRO A 67 -3.72 -8.22 -2.05
C PRO A 67 -2.34 -7.74 -2.55
N PRO A 68 -1.35 -7.60 -1.63
CA PRO A 68 0.01 -7.28 -2.04
C PRO A 68 0.51 -8.36 -2.99
N ALA A 69 1.08 -7.96 -4.13
CA ALA A 69 1.74 -8.91 -5.01
C ALA A 69 2.91 -9.53 -4.24
N SER A 70 2.85 -10.84 -3.99
CA SER A 70 3.99 -11.62 -3.54
C SER A 70 5.11 -11.41 -4.55
N GLY A 71 6.18 -10.75 -4.11
CA GLY A 71 7.39 -10.53 -4.89
C GLY A 71 8.58 -11.04 -4.12
#